data_AF-A0A0D2LRN7-F1
#
_entry.id   AF-A0A0D2LRN7-F1
#
_cell.length_a   1.000
_cell.length_b   1.000
_cell.length_c   1.000
_cell.angle_alpha   90.00
_cell.angle_beta   90.00
_cell.angle_gamma   90.00
#
_symmetry.space_group_name_H-M   'P 1'
#
loop_
_entity.id
_entity.type
_entity.pdbx_description
1 polymer ?
#
loop_
_entity_poly.entity_id
_entity_poly.type
_entity_poly.pdbx_seq_one_letter_code
_entity_poly.pdbx_strand_id
1 'polypeptide(L)'
;MLVHYPGASNPSRRPVRLAATEDGRTLFQPCGAGVQVYDISTGALLTRLRQGHFEPVTACAWSPLTQQLYTAASDGSVLAWAPKVEVALEDEEAWEWRRRGDLAPEWAALDEDDWSDGY
;
A
#
# COMPACT_ATOMS: atom_id res chain seq x y z
N MET A 1 -7.01 -7.34 28.82
CA MET A 1 -7.52 -8.66 28.37
C MET A 1 -6.44 -9.29 27.50
N LEU A 2 -6.01 -10.52 27.77
CA LEU A 2 -5.02 -11.25 26.97
C LEU A 2 -5.76 -12.28 26.11
N VAL A 3 -5.52 -12.31 24.80
CA VAL A 3 -6.10 -13.30 23.88
C VAL A 3 -4.97 -14.22 23.40
N HIS A 4 -5.15 -15.53 23.59
CA HIS A 4 -4.21 -16.56 23.16
C HIS A 4 -4.72 -17.24 21.89
N TYR A 5 -3.90 -17.26 20.83
CA TYR A 5 -4.23 -17.87 19.54
C TYR A 5 -3.46 -19.19 19.37
N PRO A 6 -4.03 -20.36 19.74
CA PRO A 6 -3.30 -21.64 19.79
C PRO A 6 -2.81 -22.17 18.43
N GLY A 7 -3.20 -21.54 17.31
CA GLY A 7 -2.72 -21.87 15.96
C GLY A 7 -1.67 -20.90 15.41
N ALA A 8 -1.41 -19.78 16.07
CA ALA A 8 -0.44 -18.79 15.62
C ALA A 8 0.94 -19.11 16.23
N SER A 9 1.76 -19.84 15.48
CA SER A 9 3.16 -20.09 15.84
C SER A 9 4.07 -19.37 14.85
N ASN A 10 5.02 -18.60 15.37
CA ASN A 10 6.08 -18.01 14.57
C ASN A 10 7.31 -18.93 14.62
N PRO A 11 7.65 -19.65 13.52
CA PRO A 11 8.81 -20.53 13.50
C PRO A 11 10.15 -19.80 13.41
N SER A 12 10.16 -18.45 13.36
CA SER A 12 11.40 -17.67 13.30
C SER A 12 12.23 -17.85 14.57
N ARG A 13 13.50 -18.24 14.38
CA ARG A 13 14.50 -18.33 15.46
C ARG A 13 14.98 -16.98 15.98
N ARG A 14 14.61 -15.87 15.31
CA ARG A 14 14.99 -14.50 15.67
C ARG A 14 13.74 -13.69 16.03
N PRO A 15 13.83 -12.71 16.94
CA PRO A 15 12.71 -11.82 17.23
C PRO A 15 12.30 -11.12 15.93
N VAL A 16 11.02 -11.25 15.60
CA VAL A 16 10.44 -10.66 14.40
C VAL A 16 9.47 -9.57 14.81
N ARG A 17 9.54 -8.43 14.12
CA ARG A 17 8.57 -7.35 14.29
C ARG A 17 7.33 -7.62 13.43
N LEU A 18 6.19 -7.78 14.10
CA LEU A 18 4.85 -7.83 13.49
C LEU A 18 4.32 -6.40 13.29
N ALA A 19 3.37 -6.24 12.38
CA ALA A 19 2.63 -4.99 12.21
C ALA A 19 1.13 -5.27 12.20
N ALA A 20 0.33 -4.30 12.64
CA ALA A 20 -1.12 -4.34 12.52
C ALA A 20 -1.61 -3.02 11.95
N THR A 21 -2.79 -3.05 11.33
CA THR A 21 -3.47 -1.83 10.88
C THR A 21 -3.98 -1.02 12.08
N GLU A 22 -4.09 0.29 11.92
CA GLU A 22 -4.53 1.20 12.99
C GLU A 22 -5.98 0.97 13.40
N ASP A 23 -6.82 0.48 12.48
CA ASP A 23 -8.19 0.04 12.73
C ASP A 23 -8.29 -1.31 13.47
N GLY A 24 -7.16 -1.98 13.74
CA GLY A 24 -7.10 -3.25 14.44
C GLY A 24 -7.78 -4.41 13.71
N ARG A 25 -8.07 -4.28 12.42
CA ARG A 25 -8.72 -5.34 11.63
C ARG A 25 -7.74 -6.33 11.03
N THR A 26 -6.55 -5.86 10.67
CA THR A 26 -5.59 -6.66 9.91
C THR A 26 -4.26 -6.80 10.64
N LEU A 27 -3.75 -8.03 10.72
CA LEU A 27 -2.44 -8.36 11.28
C LEU A 27 -1.51 -8.87 10.18
N PHE A 28 -0.28 -8.35 10.16
CA PHE A 28 0.79 -8.76 9.27
C PHE A 28 1.84 -9.57 10.04
N GLN A 29 1.99 -10.84 9.66
CA GLN A 29 2.91 -11.78 10.27
C GLN A 29 3.98 -12.24 9.28
N PRO A 30 5.27 -11.93 9.50
CA PRO A 30 6.34 -12.53 8.72
C PRO A 30 6.42 -14.03 8.93
N CYS A 31 6.58 -14.76 7.83
CA CYS A 31 6.68 -16.22 7.81
C CYS A 31 7.63 -16.65 6.70
N GLY A 32 8.88 -16.95 7.05
CA GLY A 32 9.92 -17.25 6.06
C GLY A 32 10.18 -16.03 5.18
N ALA A 33 10.29 -16.23 3.86
CA ALA A 33 10.51 -15.16 2.88
C ALA A 33 9.22 -14.39 2.49
N GLY A 34 8.12 -14.58 3.22
CA GLY A 34 6.85 -13.91 2.92
C GLY A 34 6.16 -13.38 4.17
N VAL A 35 5.00 -12.75 3.95
CA VAL A 35 4.15 -12.22 5.01
C VAL A 35 2.75 -12.81 4.88
N GLN A 36 2.21 -13.27 5.99
CA GLN A 36 0.84 -13.75 6.12
C GLN A 36 -0.03 -12.62 6.67
N VAL A 37 -1.21 -12.47 6.09
CA VAL A 37 -2.15 -11.41 6.44
C VAL A 37 -3.37 -12.06 7.07
N TYR A 38 -3.72 -11.63 8.28
CA TYR A 38 -4.81 -12.19 9.05
C TYR A 38 -5.85 -11.12 9.38
N ASP A 39 -7.11 -11.53 9.43
CA ASP A 39 -8.17 -10.77 10.06
C ASP A 39 -8.11 -11.01 11.58
N ILE A 40 -7.96 -9.95 12.36
CA ILE A 40 -7.81 -10.02 13.82
C ILE A 40 -9.11 -10.44 14.50
N SER A 41 -10.26 -10.03 13.95
CA SER A 41 -11.57 -10.27 14.58
C SER A 41 -12.00 -11.74 14.49
N THR A 42 -11.64 -12.39 13.39
CA THR A 42 -12.01 -13.78 13.07
C THR A 42 -10.84 -14.75 13.23
N GLY A 43 -9.60 -14.26 13.23
CA GLY A 43 -8.39 -15.09 13.15
C GLY A 43 -8.19 -15.76 11.78
N ALA A 44 -8.98 -15.38 10.77
CA ALA A 44 -8.90 -15.99 9.45
C ALA A 44 -7.67 -15.47 8.67
N LEU A 45 -7.00 -16.37 7.96
CA LEU A 45 -5.94 -15.98 7.03
C LEU A 45 -6.58 -15.37 5.77
N LEU A 46 -6.37 -14.07 5.55
CA LEU A 46 -6.87 -13.34 4.40
C LEU A 46 -6.03 -13.60 3.14
N THR A 47 -4.71 -13.44 3.24
CA THR A 47 -3.81 -13.61 2.09
C THR A 47 -2.36 -13.91 2.50
N ARG A 48 -1.52 -14.22 1.52
CA ARG A 48 -0.08 -14.48 1.68
C ARG A 48 0.71 -13.71 0.63
N LEU A 49 1.53 -12.76 1.10
CA LEU A 49 2.49 -12.01 0.29
C LEU A 49 3.77 -12.83 0.18
N ARG A 50 3.92 -13.61 -0.91
CA ARG A 50 5.03 -14.56 -1.08
C ARG A 50 6.08 -14.14 -2.11
N GLN A 51 5.78 -13.17 -2.97
CA GLN A 51 6.63 -12.80 -4.09
C GLN A 51 7.44 -11.55 -3.78
N GLY A 52 8.73 -11.70 -3.48
CA GLY A 52 9.64 -10.56 -3.45
C GLY A 52 10.95 -10.78 -2.70
N HIS A 53 10.89 -11.27 -1.46
CA HIS A 53 12.10 -11.51 -0.68
C HIS A 53 12.72 -12.87 -1.01
N PHE A 54 14.05 -12.91 -1.05
CA PHE A 54 14.82 -14.14 -1.29
C PHE A 54 15.20 -14.82 0.03
N GLU A 55 15.26 -14.05 1.11
CA GLU A 55 15.60 -14.50 2.46
C GLU A 55 14.47 -14.22 3.46
N PRO A 56 14.53 -14.77 4.69
CA PRO A 56 13.50 -14.56 5.69
C PRO A 56 13.29 -13.09 6.05
N VAL A 57 12.01 -12.70 6.10
CA VAL A 57 11.53 -11.39 6.54
C VAL A 57 11.77 -11.26 8.04
N THR A 58 12.48 -10.20 8.43
CA THR A 58 12.88 -9.92 9.81
C THR A 58 11.96 -8.91 10.48
N ALA A 59 11.35 -8.01 9.71
CA ALA A 59 10.48 -6.98 10.23
C ALA A 59 9.39 -6.55 9.23
N CYS A 60 8.25 -6.13 9.79
CA CYS A 60 7.19 -5.42 9.09
C CYS A 60 6.84 -4.10 9.77
N ALA A 61 6.42 -3.12 8.98
CA ALA A 61 5.86 -1.86 9.45
C ALA A 61 4.68 -1.46 8.56
N TRP A 62 3.55 -1.11 9.16
CA TRP A 62 2.38 -0.60 8.45
C TRP A 62 2.36 0.93 8.51
N SER A 63 2.08 1.57 7.37
CA SER A 63 1.87 3.01 7.25
C SER A 63 0.38 3.28 7.00
N PRO A 64 -0.35 3.91 7.94
CA PRO A 64 -1.76 4.25 7.72
C PRO A 64 -1.93 5.36 6.68
N LEU A 65 -0.95 6.28 6.58
CA LEU A 65 -1.01 7.43 5.65
C LEU A 65 -0.99 7.00 4.19
N THR A 66 -0.09 6.08 3.85
CA THR A 66 0.09 5.60 2.47
C THR A 66 -0.66 4.30 2.20
N GLN A 67 -1.28 3.71 3.23
CA GLN A 67 -1.87 2.37 3.20
C GLN A 67 -0.91 1.31 2.65
N GLN A 68 0.37 1.43 3.01
CA GLN A 68 1.43 0.54 2.55
C GLN A 68 2.01 -0.26 3.71
N LEU A 69 2.34 -1.52 3.41
CA LEU A 69 3.17 -2.35 4.27
C LEU A 69 4.63 -2.27 3.80
N TYR A 70 5.55 -2.04 4.71
CA TYR A 70 6.98 -2.16 4.46
C TYR A 70 7.51 -3.43 5.12
N THR A 71 8.31 -4.19 4.37
CA THR A 71 8.92 -5.44 4.84
C THR A 71 10.42 -5.40 4.61
N ALA A 72 11.18 -5.83 5.62
CA ALA A 72 12.63 -5.95 5.53
C ALA A 72 13.05 -7.41 5.71
N ALA A 73 14.02 -7.87 4.93
CA ALA A 73 14.51 -9.24 4.98
C ALA A 73 16.03 -9.33 5.21
N SER A 74 16.50 -10.54 5.49
CA SER A 74 17.92 -10.80 5.75
C SER A 74 18.79 -10.71 4.50
N ASP A 75 18.19 -10.64 3.31
CA ASP A 75 18.86 -10.36 2.03
C ASP A 75 19.28 -8.89 1.88
N GLY A 76 18.94 -8.05 2.87
CA GLY A 76 19.22 -6.61 2.85
C GLY A 76 18.22 -5.80 2.02
N SER A 77 17.18 -6.44 1.49
CA SER A 77 16.14 -5.76 0.72
C SER A 77 15.01 -5.25 1.61
N VAL A 78 14.39 -4.15 1.16
CA VAL A 78 13.15 -3.61 1.71
C VAL A 78 12.12 -3.55 0.59
N LEU A 79 10.93 -4.10 0.82
CA LEU A 79 9.82 -4.07 -0.12
C LEU A 79 8.67 -3.23 0.43
N ALA A 80 7.99 -2.53 -0.47
CA ALA A 80 6.77 -1.80 -0.20
C ALA A 80 5.61 -2.52 -0.89
N TRP A 81 4.56 -2.81 -0.13
CA TRP A 81 3.36 -3.47 -0.61
C TRP A 81 2.22 -2.46 -0.57
N ALA A 82 1.71 -2.09 -1.73
CA ALA A 82 0.53 -1.26 -1.87
C ALA A 82 -0.67 -2.14 -2.29
N PRO A 83 -1.90 -1.79 -1.89
CA PRO A 83 -3.09 -2.35 -2.51
C PRO A 83 -3.06 -2.04 -4.02
N LYS A 84 -3.63 -2.94 -4.83
CA LYS A 84 -3.87 -2.63 -6.23
C LYS A 84 -4.88 -1.48 -6.29
N VAL A 85 -4.39 -0.27 -6.56
CA VAL A 85 -5.24 0.81 -7.01
C VAL A 85 -5.58 0.45 -8.46
N GLU A 86 -6.77 -0.09 -8.70
CA GLU A 86 -7.32 -0.10 -10.05
C GLU A 86 -7.58 1.36 -10.41
N VAL A 87 -6.57 1.99 -11.01
CA VAL A 87 -6.79 3.23 -11.72
C VAL A 87 -7.60 2.84 -12.96
N ALA A 88 -8.92 2.99 -12.87
CA ALA A 88 -9.75 3.11 -14.05
C ALA A 88 -9.24 4.36 -14.78
N LEU A 89 -8.30 4.16 -15.71
CA LEU A 89 -7.90 5.19 -16.65
C LEU A 89 -9.12 5.36 -17.57
N GLU A 90 -9.99 6.30 -17.20
CA GLU A 90 -10.97 6.87 -18.11
C GLU A 90 -10.19 7.59 -19.22
N ASP A 91 -10.34 7.00 -20.41
CA ASP A 91 -10.28 7.56 -21.76
C ASP A 91 -8.98 8.23 -22.27
N GLU A 92 -8.37 7.55 -23.25
CA GLU A 92 -7.22 7.97 -24.06
C GLU A 92 -7.46 9.25 -24.92
N GLU A 93 -8.67 9.82 -24.94
CA GLU A 93 -9.00 10.95 -25.82
C GLU A 93 -8.37 12.29 -25.39
N ALA A 94 -8.02 12.45 -24.11
CA ALA A 94 -7.37 13.68 -23.61
C ALA A 94 -5.90 13.84 -24.05
N TRP A 95 -5.28 12.79 -24.59
CA TRP A 95 -3.86 12.78 -24.97
C TRP A 95 -3.63 13.02 -26.46
N GLU A 96 -4.67 12.94 -27.29
CA GLU A 96 -4.57 13.21 -28.73
C GLU A 96 -4.57 14.72 -29.06
N TRP A 97 -5.29 15.56 -28.29
CA TRP A 97 -5.38 16.99 -28.61
C TRP A 97 -4.05 17.74 -28.44
N ARG A 98 -3.24 17.39 -27.43
CA ARG A 98 -1.90 17.97 -27.24
C ARG A 98 -0.91 17.57 -28.34
N ARG A 99 -1.15 16.47 -29.06
CA ARG A 99 -0.23 15.93 -30.07
C ARG A 99 -0.46 16.53 -31.45
N ARG A 100 -1.67 17.02 -31.76
CA ARG A 100 -2.01 17.56 -33.09
C ARG A 100 -1.56 19.00 -33.33
N GLY A 101 -1.19 19.75 -32.29
CA GLY A 101 -0.77 21.14 -32.46
C GLY A 101 -1.89 22.08 -32.93
N ASP A 102 -3.14 21.67 -32.73
CA ASP A 102 -4.31 22.51 -32.97
C ASP A 102 -4.51 23.46 -31.77
N LEU A 103 -4.85 24.72 -32.03
CA LEU A 103 -5.12 25.71 -30.98
C LEU A 103 -6.22 25.20 -30.05
N ALA A 104 -5.99 25.33 -28.74
CA ALA A 104 -6.93 24.89 -27.73
C ALA A 104 -8.33 25.51 -27.97
N PRO A 105 -9.42 24.76 -27.81
CA PRO A 105 -10.77 25.28 -27.96
C PRO A 105 -11.05 26.40 -26.94
N GLU A 106 -11.94 27.31 -27.32
CA GLU A 106 -12.23 28.58 -26.63
C GLU A 106 -12.59 28.45 -25.14
N TRP A 107 -13.06 27.27 -24.70
CA TRP A 107 -13.36 26.99 -23.30
C TRP A 107 -12.12 26.85 -22.40
N ALA A 108 -10.93 26.64 -22.96
CA ALA A 108 -9.67 26.55 -22.23
C ALA A 108 -8.96 27.91 -22.03
N ALA A 109 -9.52 29.00 -22.54
CA ALA A 109 -8.93 30.34 -22.51
C ALA A 109 -9.52 31.27 -21.41
N LEU A 110 -10.37 30.75 -20.51
CA LEU A 110 -11.12 31.57 -19.54
C LEU A 110 -10.60 31.46 -18.09
N ASP A 111 -9.29 31.40 -17.88
CA ASP A 111 -8.71 31.40 -16.52
C ASP A 111 -7.70 32.54 -16.30
N GLU A 112 -7.94 33.70 -16.93
CA GLU A 112 -7.27 34.95 -16.60
C GLU A 112 -8.31 36.04 -16.26
N ASP A 113 -8.10 36.69 -15.11
CA ASP A 113 -8.73 37.94 -14.64
C ASP A 113 -10.05 37.87 -13.86
N ASP A 114 -9.99 37.54 -12.55
CA ASP A 114 -10.89 38.20 -11.56
C ASP A 114 -10.37 38.16 -10.10
N TRP A 115 -9.14 38.63 -9.85
CA TRP A 115 -8.75 38.99 -8.48
C TRP A 115 -7.87 40.25 -8.49
N SER A 116 -8.25 41.23 -7.64
CA SER A 116 -7.65 42.56 -7.32
C SER A 116 -8.25 43.75 -8.11
N ASP A 117 -8.76 44.85 -7.54
CA ASP A 117 -8.77 45.39 -6.18
C ASP A 117 -9.99 46.31 -5.99
N GLY A 118 -10.58 46.28 -4.80
CA GLY A 118 -11.47 47.34 -4.31
C GLY A 118 -10.90 47.92 -3.02
N TYR A 119 -10.51 49.20 -3.06
CA TYR A 119 -10.57 50.19 -1.97
C TYR A 119 -10.36 51.59 -2.54
#